data_AF-A0A4R2QUS3-F1
#
_entry.id   AF-A0A4R2QUS3-F1
#
_cell.length_a   1.000
_cell.length_b   1.000
_cell.length_c   1.000
_cell.angle_alpha   90.00
_cell.angle_beta   90.00
_cell.angle_gamma   90.00
#
_symmetry.space_group_name_H-M   'P 1'
#
loop_
_entity.id
_entity.type
_entity.pdbx_description
1 polymer ?
#
loop_
_entity_poly.entity_id
_entity_poly.type
_entity_poly.pdbx_seq_one_letter_code
_entity_poly.pdbx_strand_id
1 'polypeptide(L)'
;MQRFVVEPILFAMFGELLFPTEPIEYIIPYSTVMELYDLRESEEVISDPQENERVKANLEKIIQFFEQPFVSKKLDKSLRVPWQKSRPILFNENVTFTVVNALDNAEYGEEFDPVETELILLARREQIPLITDQLQFQQRIVEARINITVIDVADFGFQVDDGMFEELEMYEEDPVLAQAPVNSFEAQEGALSAAEERTIRSKSNKMLPWVVSIFGLILVLFVITLIQ
;
A
#
# COMPACT_ATOMS: atom_id res chain seq x y z
N MET A 1 6.71 -9.11 1.97
CA MET A 1 5.46 -9.62 1.35
C MET A 1 4.33 -8.80 1.93
N GLN A 2 3.75 -7.93 1.12
CA GLN A 2 2.64 -7.08 1.54
C GLN A 2 1.35 -7.91 1.61
N ARG A 3 0.40 -7.47 2.43
CA ARG A 3 -0.85 -8.19 2.70
C ARG A 3 -2.01 -7.21 2.60
N PHE A 4 -3.09 -7.62 1.93
CA PHE A 4 -4.28 -6.78 1.75
C PHE A 4 -5.55 -7.60 1.96
N VAL A 5 -6.59 -6.99 2.54
CA VAL A 5 -7.95 -7.52 2.45
C VAL A 5 -8.55 -7.09 1.12
N VAL A 6 -9.24 -8.00 0.43
CA VAL A 6 -9.85 -7.70 -0.87
C VAL A 6 -11.03 -8.63 -1.15
N GLU A 7 -11.98 -8.14 -1.95
CA GLU A 7 -13.01 -8.96 -2.57
C GLU A 7 -12.49 -9.56 -3.88
N PRO A 8 -12.75 -10.85 -4.17
CA PRO A 8 -12.20 -11.50 -5.34
C PRO A 8 -12.84 -11.03 -6.65
N ILE A 9 -13.98 -10.34 -6.60
CA ILE A 9 -14.59 -9.70 -7.78
C ILE A 9 -13.67 -8.61 -8.37
N LEU A 10 -12.89 -7.93 -7.52
CA LEU A 10 -11.94 -6.91 -7.99
C LEU A 10 -10.90 -7.51 -8.95
N PHE A 11 -10.52 -8.78 -8.80
CA PHE A 11 -9.61 -9.43 -9.75
C PHE A 11 -10.20 -9.60 -11.15
N ALA A 12 -11.53 -9.74 -11.25
CA ALA A 12 -12.19 -9.88 -12.53
C ALA A 12 -12.32 -8.53 -13.27
N MET A 13 -12.53 -7.46 -12.49
CA MET A 13 -12.62 -6.08 -12.98
C MET A 13 -11.24 -5.51 -13.31
N PHE A 14 -10.30 -5.65 -12.38
CA PHE A 14 -8.95 -5.09 -12.36
C PHE A 14 -7.89 -6.19 -12.38
N GLY A 15 -7.58 -6.70 -13.58
CA GLY A 15 -6.63 -7.82 -13.74
C GLY A 15 -5.21 -7.52 -13.25
N GLU A 16 -4.82 -6.25 -13.14
CA GLU A 16 -3.49 -5.84 -12.64
C GLU A 16 -3.22 -6.28 -11.19
N LEU A 17 -4.26 -6.41 -10.37
CA LEU A 17 -4.14 -6.94 -9.00
C LEU A 17 -3.58 -8.37 -8.98
N LEU A 18 -3.70 -9.12 -10.07
CA LEU A 18 -3.16 -10.47 -10.19
C LEU A 18 -1.71 -10.52 -10.70
N PHE A 19 -1.14 -9.40 -11.14
CA PHE A 19 0.22 -9.34 -11.68
C PHE A 19 1.05 -8.21 -11.06
N PRO A 20 1.18 -8.18 -9.72
CA PRO A 20 2.02 -7.20 -9.05
C PRO A 20 3.51 -7.44 -9.34
N THR A 21 4.30 -6.38 -9.22
CA THR A 21 5.76 -6.37 -9.35
C THR A 21 6.43 -7.10 -8.18
N GLU A 22 5.85 -6.99 -6.99
CA GLU A 22 6.32 -7.62 -5.75
C GLU A 22 5.36 -8.72 -5.24
N PRO A 23 5.83 -9.67 -4.41
CA PRO A 23 4.98 -10.69 -3.81
C PRO A 23 3.94 -10.13 -2.83
N ILE A 24 2.68 -10.48 -3.07
CA ILE A 24 1.50 -10.04 -2.31
C ILE A 24 0.67 -11.25 -1.85
N GLU A 25 0.15 -11.15 -0.64
CA GLU A 25 -0.88 -12.04 -0.12
C GLU A 25 -2.22 -11.30 0.02
N TYR A 26 -3.26 -11.79 -0.65
CA TYR A 26 -4.61 -11.31 -0.46
C TYR A 26 -5.37 -12.17 0.56
N ILE A 27 -5.97 -11.51 1.54
CA ILE A 27 -6.81 -12.12 2.57
C ILE A 27 -8.27 -11.88 2.21
N ILE A 28 -9.01 -12.95 1.97
CA ILE A 28 -10.33 -12.89 1.33
C ILE A 28 -11.39 -13.48 2.28
N PRO A 29 -12.48 -12.78 2.61
CA PRO A 29 -13.60 -13.38 3.32
C PRO A 29 -14.26 -14.48 2.46
N TYR A 30 -14.59 -15.63 3.05
CA TYR A 30 -15.18 -16.74 2.30
C TYR A 30 -16.53 -16.39 1.66
N SER A 31 -17.35 -15.56 2.31
CA SER A 31 -18.62 -15.05 1.78
C SER A 31 -18.44 -14.41 0.40
N THR A 32 -17.42 -13.57 0.24
CA THR A 32 -17.10 -12.89 -1.04
C THR A 32 -16.64 -13.85 -2.13
N VAL A 33 -16.11 -15.02 -1.78
CA VAL A 33 -15.85 -16.10 -2.77
C VAL A 33 -17.17 -16.70 -3.24
N MET A 34 -18.17 -16.82 -2.35
CA MET A 34 -19.50 -17.32 -2.71
C MET A 34 -20.26 -16.33 -3.59
N GLU A 35 -20.12 -15.03 -3.37
CA GLU A 35 -20.74 -14.00 -4.21
C GLU A 35 -20.33 -14.10 -5.68
N LEU A 36 -19.13 -14.59 -6.00
CA LEU A 36 -18.73 -14.84 -7.38
C LEU A 36 -19.71 -15.77 -8.11
N TYR A 37 -20.25 -16.77 -7.41
CA TYR A 37 -21.18 -17.74 -7.98
C TYR A 37 -22.55 -17.11 -8.24
N ASP A 38 -22.99 -16.20 -7.36
CA ASP A 38 -24.22 -15.43 -7.56
C ASP A 38 -24.05 -14.47 -8.76
N LEU A 39 -22.91 -13.79 -8.85
CA LEU A 39 -22.56 -12.90 -9.95
C LEU A 39 -22.42 -13.63 -11.28
N ARG A 40 -21.98 -14.90 -11.30
CA ARG A 40 -21.95 -15.73 -12.52
C ARG A 40 -23.34 -15.87 -13.15
N GLU A 41 -24.37 -15.97 -12.33
CA GLU A 41 -25.77 -16.16 -12.75
C GLU A 41 -26.48 -14.84 -13.08
N SER A 42 -25.94 -13.70 -12.62
CA SER A 42 -26.47 -12.37 -12.93
C SER A 42 -26.41 -12.06 -14.43
N GLU A 43 -27.41 -11.35 -14.96
CA GLU A 43 -27.37 -10.87 -16.36
C GLU A 43 -26.28 -9.81 -16.53
N GLU A 44 -26.15 -8.92 -15.55
CA GLU A 44 -25.31 -7.74 -15.57
C GLU A 44 -24.54 -7.63 -14.24
N VAL A 45 -23.20 -7.65 -14.34
CA VAL A 45 -22.26 -7.39 -13.23
C VAL A 45 -21.86 -5.92 -13.24
N ILE A 46 -21.69 -5.34 -14.43
CA ILE A 46 -21.39 -3.92 -14.65
C ILE A 46 -22.22 -3.36 -15.80
N SER A 47 -22.48 -2.04 -15.76
CA SER A 47 -23.46 -1.41 -16.65
C SER A 47 -23.05 -1.30 -18.12
N ASP A 48 -21.75 -1.30 -18.43
CA ASP A 48 -21.29 -1.30 -19.82
C ASP A 48 -21.34 -2.73 -20.41
N PRO A 49 -22.09 -2.98 -21.50
CA PRO A 49 -22.28 -4.34 -22.01
C PRO A 49 -20.99 -5.02 -22.50
N GLN A 50 -20.07 -4.29 -23.13
CA GLN A 50 -18.82 -4.87 -23.65
C GLN A 50 -17.88 -5.22 -22.50
N GLU A 51 -17.79 -4.32 -21.53
CA GLU A 51 -17.01 -4.56 -20.34
C GLU A 51 -17.61 -5.68 -19.49
N ASN A 52 -18.94 -5.76 -19.40
CA ASN A 52 -19.66 -6.83 -18.68
C ASN A 52 -19.28 -8.21 -19.21
N GLU A 53 -19.26 -8.40 -20.54
CA GLU A 53 -18.81 -9.67 -21.14
C GLU A 53 -17.36 -10.01 -20.75
N ARG A 54 -16.47 -9.03 -20.77
CA ARG A 54 -15.05 -9.18 -20.36
C ARG A 54 -14.95 -9.57 -18.88
N VAL A 55 -15.65 -8.87 -18.00
CA VAL A 55 -15.66 -9.11 -16.55
C VAL A 55 -16.20 -10.50 -16.26
N LYS A 56 -17.33 -10.90 -16.87
CA LYS A 56 -17.88 -12.25 -16.70
C LYS A 56 -16.93 -13.35 -17.17
N ALA A 57 -16.22 -13.12 -18.29
CA ALA A 57 -15.22 -14.07 -18.76
C ALA A 57 -14.02 -14.19 -17.80
N ASN A 58 -13.64 -13.12 -17.09
CA ASN A 58 -12.60 -13.17 -16.07
C ASN A 58 -13.09 -13.79 -14.77
N LEU A 59 -14.30 -13.44 -14.33
CA LEU A 59 -14.98 -14.02 -13.18
C LEU A 59 -15.04 -15.55 -13.28
N GLU A 60 -15.38 -16.07 -14.45
CA GLU A 60 -15.40 -17.52 -14.70
C GLU A 60 -14.02 -18.16 -14.49
N LYS A 61 -12.92 -17.50 -14.87
CA LYS A 61 -11.56 -18.01 -14.63
C LYS A 61 -11.22 -18.02 -13.13
N ILE A 62 -11.67 -17.03 -12.37
CA ILE A 62 -11.47 -16.96 -10.92
C ILE A 62 -12.28 -18.07 -10.23
N ILE A 63 -13.52 -18.29 -10.63
CA ILE A 63 -14.34 -19.41 -10.13
C ILE A 63 -13.65 -20.74 -10.42
N GLN A 64 -13.24 -20.98 -11.67
CA GLN A 64 -12.52 -22.21 -12.04
C GLN A 64 -11.25 -22.43 -11.22
N PHE A 65 -10.55 -21.36 -10.83
CA PHE A 65 -9.41 -21.46 -9.92
C PHE A 65 -9.81 -21.97 -8.53
N PHE A 66 -10.87 -21.41 -7.92
CA PHE A 66 -11.34 -21.84 -6.60
C PHE A 66 -11.94 -23.25 -6.62
N GLU A 67 -12.51 -23.69 -7.74
CA GLU A 67 -13.08 -25.03 -7.94
C GLU A 67 -12.02 -26.14 -8.10
N GLN A 68 -10.74 -25.79 -8.29
CA GLN A 68 -9.69 -26.80 -8.40
C GLN A 68 -9.66 -27.70 -7.16
N PRO A 69 -9.55 -29.04 -7.29
CA PRO A 69 -9.72 -29.97 -6.17
C PRO A 69 -8.85 -29.68 -4.95
N PHE A 70 -7.62 -29.21 -5.16
CA PHE A 70 -6.71 -28.85 -4.06
C PHE A 70 -7.07 -27.51 -3.40
N VAL A 71 -7.60 -26.55 -4.16
CA VAL A 71 -8.02 -25.24 -3.67
C VAL A 71 -9.31 -25.40 -2.87
N SER A 72 -10.35 -25.97 -3.48
CA SER A 72 -11.63 -26.28 -2.82
C SER A 72 -11.44 -27.05 -1.50
N LYS A 73 -10.57 -28.09 -1.47
CA LYS A 73 -10.27 -28.82 -0.24
C LYS A 73 -9.60 -27.97 0.86
N LYS A 74 -8.86 -26.91 0.50
CA LYS A 74 -8.31 -25.96 1.47
C LYS A 74 -9.41 -25.04 2.02
N LEU A 75 -10.34 -24.62 1.17
CA LEU A 75 -11.50 -23.81 1.55
C LEU A 75 -12.42 -24.57 2.50
N ASP A 76 -12.81 -25.81 2.16
CA ASP A 76 -13.68 -26.65 3.01
C ASP A 76 -13.12 -26.82 4.43
N LYS A 77 -11.79 -26.83 4.56
CA LYS A 77 -11.12 -26.95 5.85
C LYS A 77 -11.19 -25.66 6.67
N SER A 78 -11.19 -24.49 6.04
CA SER A 78 -11.34 -23.20 6.75
C SER A 78 -12.78 -22.94 7.20
N LEU A 79 -13.78 -23.64 6.67
CA LEU A 79 -15.18 -23.44 7.07
C LEU A 79 -15.56 -24.05 8.43
N ARG A 80 -14.66 -24.81 9.05
CA ARG A 80 -15.00 -25.61 10.24
C ARG A 80 -15.20 -24.78 11.49
N VAL A 81 -14.45 -23.69 11.64
CA VAL A 81 -14.60 -22.77 12.76
C VAL A 81 -14.61 -21.33 12.24
N PRO A 82 -15.33 -20.41 12.91
CA PRO A 82 -15.24 -18.99 12.61
C PRO A 82 -13.80 -18.49 12.71
N TRP A 83 -13.44 -17.53 11.87
CA TRP A 83 -12.11 -16.92 11.77
C TRP A 83 -10.98 -17.87 11.38
N GLN A 84 -11.28 -19.11 10.97
CA GLN A 84 -10.26 -20.00 10.49
C GLN A 84 -9.77 -19.55 9.12
N LYS A 85 -8.45 -19.51 8.97
CA LYS A 85 -7.78 -19.26 7.69
C LYS A 85 -7.58 -20.56 6.93
N SER A 86 -7.68 -20.51 5.61
CA SER A 86 -7.20 -21.57 4.73
C SER A 86 -5.67 -21.67 4.85
N ARG A 87 -5.10 -22.78 4.38
CA ARG A 87 -3.67 -22.75 4.05
C ARG A 87 -3.46 -21.81 2.86
N PRO A 88 -2.29 -21.15 2.72
CA PRO A 88 -1.99 -20.32 1.56
C PRO A 88 -2.24 -21.06 0.25
N ILE A 89 -2.92 -20.37 -0.67
CA ILE A 89 -3.31 -20.83 -2.00
C ILE A 89 -2.50 -20.03 -3.01
N LEU A 90 -1.49 -20.64 -3.62
CA LEU A 90 -0.67 -19.99 -4.63
C LEU A 90 -1.50 -19.79 -5.91
N PHE A 91 -1.62 -18.56 -6.38
CA PHE A 91 -2.26 -18.24 -7.65
C PHE A 91 -1.21 -18.18 -8.76
N ASN A 92 -0.13 -17.42 -8.54
CA ASN A 92 1.06 -17.37 -9.38
C ASN A 92 2.31 -17.08 -8.53
N GLU A 93 3.45 -16.75 -9.15
CA GLU A 93 4.72 -16.52 -8.44
C GLU A 93 4.67 -15.35 -7.43
N ASN A 94 3.88 -14.31 -7.73
CA ASN A 94 3.79 -13.10 -6.91
C ASN A 94 2.46 -12.98 -6.14
N VAL A 95 1.49 -13.86 -6.37
CA VAL A 95 0.16 -13.77 -5.76
C VAL A 95 -0.19 -15.03 -4.98
N THR A 96 -0.50 -14.82 -3.71
CA THR A 96 -1.01 -15.84 -2.79
C THR A 96 -2.35 -15.41 -2.23
N PHE A 97 -3.31 -16.33 -2.13
CA PHE A 97 -4.58 -16.10 -1.48
C PHE A 97 -4.65 -16.85 -0.15
N THR A 98 -5.26 -16.21 0.85
CA THR A 98 -5.67 -16.84 2.10
C THR A 98 -7.13 -16.52 2.33
N VAL A 99 -7.99 -17.54 2.31
CA VAL A 99 -9.43 -17.36 2.52
C VAL A 99 -9.77 -17.55 3.98
N VAL A 100 -10.62 -16.68 4.53
CA VAL A 100 -10.98 -16.66 5.95
C VAL A 100 -12.48 -16.86 6.10
N ASN A 101 -12.87 -17.79 6.98
CA ASN A 101 -14.27 -17.96 7.37
C ASN A 101 -14.69 -16.84 8.34
N ALA A 102 -14.83 -15.63 7.81
CA ALA A 102 -15.04 -14.40 8.59
C ALA A 102 -16.50 -14.14 8.98
N LEU A 103 -17.39 -15.15 8.91
CA LEU A 103 -18.82 -15.04 9.18
C LEU A 103 -19.11 -14.38 10.55
N ASP A 104 -19.29 -13.06 10.55
CA ASP A 104 -19.55 -12.21 11.71
C ASP A 104 -20.10 -10.86 11.24
N ASN A 105 -21.25 -10.47 11.81
CA ASN A 105 -21.96 -9.23 11.48
C ASN A 105 -22.23 -8.36 12.72
N ALA A 106 -21.67 -8.71 13.88
CA ALA A 106 -22.15 -8.18 15.16
C ALA A 106 -21.79 -6.71 15.41
N GLU A 107 -20.68 -6.23 14.85
CA GLU A 107 -20.14 -4.91 15.22
C GLU A 107 -20.56 -3.76 14.31
N TYR A 108 -20.71 -4.03 13.01
CA TYR A 108 -20.98 -2.98 12.01
C TYR A 108 -22.25 -3.24 11.18
N GLY A 109 -22.99 -4.33 11.46
CA GLY A 109 -24.13 -4.76 10.66
C GLY A 109 -25.37 -3.86 10.69
N GLU A 110 -25.36 -2.74 11.44
CA GLU A 110 -26.42 -1.71 11.37
C GLU A 110 -26.18 -0.70 10.25
N GLU A 111 -24.91 -0.39 9.94
CA GLU A 111 -24.51 0.65 8.98
C GLU A 111 -23.95 0.07 7.67
N PHE A 112 -23.43 -1.15 7.75
CA PHE A 112 -22.78 -1.87 6.67
C PHE A 112 -23.53 -3.16 6.37
N ASP A 113 -23.51 -3.58 5.12
CA ASP A 113 -24.03 -4.90 4.79
C ASP A 113 -23.11 -6.01 5.37
N PRO A 114 -23.55 -7.28 5.34
CA PRO A 114 -22.74 -8.38 5.87
C PRO A 114 -21.35 -8.49 5.25
N VAL A 115 -21.21 -8.29 3.94
CA VAL A 115 -19.93 -8.46 3.23
C VAL A 115 -18.98 -7.32 3.60
N GLU A 116 -19.46 -6.09 3.57
CA GLU A 116 -18.74 -4.91 4.02
C GLU A 116 -18.28 -5.05 5.47
N THR A 117 -19.16 -5.55 6.34
CA THR A 117 -18.84 -5.81 7.75
C THR A 117 -17.71 -6.83 7.88
N GLU A 118 -17.75 -7.93 7.14
CA GLU A 118 -16.71 -8.95 7.16
C GLU A 118 -15.36 -8.40 6.66
N LEU A 119 -15.35 -7.58 5.60
CA LEU A 119 -14.16 -6.92 5.07
C LEU A 119 -13.52 -5.99 6.11
N ILE A 120 -14.32 -5.13 6.75
CA ILE A 120 -13.88 -4.22 7.80
C ILE A 120 -13.29 -5.02 8.98
N LEU A 121 -14.03 -6.01 9.48
CA LEU A 121 -13.61 -6.80 10.63
C LEU A 121 -12.32 -7.56 10.34
N LEU A 122 -12.19 -8.11 9.14
CA LEU A 122 -10.98 -8.81 8.70
C LEU A 122 -9.79 -7.85 8.60
N ALA A 123 -9.94 -6.69 7.97
CA ALA A 123 -8.88 -5.70 7.82
C ALA A 123 -8.38 -5.21 9.18
N ARG A 124 -9.32 -4.92 10.09
CA ARG A 124 -9.01 -4.50 11.45
C ARG A 124 -8.35 -5.61 12.27
N ARG A 125 -8.86 -6.85 12.19
CA ARG A 125 -8.32 -7.99 12.92
C ARG A 125 -6.91 -8.35 12.48
N GLU A 126 -6.64 -8.26 11.19
CA GLU A 126 -5.33 -8.55 10.61
C GLU A 126 -4.37 -7.36 10.68
N GLN A 127 -4.88 -6.16 10.95
CA GLN A 127 -4.15 -4.90 10.90
C GLN A 127 -3.47 -4.68 9.55
N ILE A 128 -4.22 -4.94 8.47
CA ILE A 128 -3.75 -4.76 7.09
C ILE A 128 -4.75 -3.90 6.31
N PRO A 129 -4.32 -3.23 5.24
CA PRO A 129 -5.22 -2.38 4.47
C PRO A 129 -6.29 -3.17 3.71
N LEU A 130 -7.44 -2.54 3.49
CA LEU A 130 -8.54 -2.99 2.64
C LEU A 130 -8.43 -2.33 1.27
N ILE A 131 -8.46 -3.12 0.19
CA ILE A 131 -8.55 -2.62 -1.19
C ILE A 131 -10.01 -2.66 -1.64
N THR A 132 -10.52 -1.55 -2.18
CA THR A 132 -11.86 -1.47 -2.78
C THR A 132 -11.94 -0.31 -3.78
N ASP A 133 -12.76 -0.43 -4.82
CA ASP A 133 -13.11 0.65 -5.76
C ASP A 133 -14.46 1.31 -5.41
N GLN A 134 -15.13 0.84 -4.36
CA GLN A 134 -16.48 1.29 -4.01
C GLN A 134 -16.45 2.60 -3.21
N LEU A 135 -16.55 3.74 -3.90
CA LEU A 135 -16.49 5.07 -3.28
C LEU A 135 -17.50 5.27 -2.13
N GLN A 136 -18.72 4.72 -2.26
CA GLN A 136 -19.74 4.84 -1.20
C GLN A 136 -19.36 4.06 0.05
N PHE A 137 -18.74 2.89 -0.11
CA PHE A 137 -18.24 2.10 1.01
C PHE A 137 -17.09 2.82 1.72
N GLN A 138 -16.13 3.34 0.96
CA GLN A 138 -15.02 4.15 1.49
C GLN A 138 -15.54 5.34 2.31
N GLN A 139 -16.53 6.08 1.78
CA GLN A 139 -17.14 7.22 2.49
C GLN A 139 -17.79 6.80 3.81
N ARG A 140 -18.59 5.71 3.80
CA ARG A 140 -19.23 5.20 5.02
C ARG A 140 -18.22 4.79 6.09
N ILE A 141 -17.09 4.17 5.71
CA ILE A 141 -16.00 3.83 6.65
C ILE A 141 -15.47 5.09 7.35
N VAL A 142 -15.27 6.17 6.59
CA VAL A 142 -14.78 7.47 7.11
C VAL A 142 -15.83 8.10 8.03
N GLU A 143 -17.10 8.12 7.63
CA GLU A 143 -18.20 8.69 8.41
C GLU A 143 -18.40 7.96 9.75
N ALA A 144 -18.32 6.62 9.71
CA ALA A 144 -18.39 5.75 10.88
C ALA A 144 -17.11 5.79 11.76
N ARG A 145 -16.07 6.52 11.32
CA ARG A 145 -14.77 6.66 12.01
C ARG A 145 -14.12 5.32 12.32
N ILE A 146 -14.23 4.38 11.39
CA ILE A 146 -13.65 3.05 11.54
C ILE A 146 -12.14 3.15 11.28
N ASN A 147 -11.35 2.69 12.25
CA ASN A 147 -9.89 2.77 12.19
C ASN A 147 -9.29 1.62 11.37
N ILE A 148 -9.43 1.69 10.05
CA ILE A 148 -8.75 0.83 9.07
C ILE A 148 -8.16 1.68 7.95
N THR A 149 -7.11 1.18 7.31
CA THR A 149 -6.58 1.80 6.08
C THR A 149 -7.36 1.27 4.89
N VAL A 150 -7.89 2.17 4.07
CA VAL A 150 -8.59 1.82 2.82
C VAL A 150 -7.78 2.35 1.65
N ILE A 151 -7.62 1.52 0.64
CA ILE A 151 -6.85 1.77 -0.58
C ILE A 151 -7.81 1.70 -1.75
N ASP A 152 -7.85 2.76 -2.54
CA ASP A 152 -8.52 2.71 -3.84
C ASP A 152 -7.71 1.82 -4.79
N VAL A 153 -8.39 1.02 -5.61
CA VAL A 153 -7.72 0.17 -6.60
C VAL A 153 -6.81 1.01 -7.52
N ALA A 154 -7.22 2.23 -7.87
CA ALA A 154 -6.42 3.12 -8.70
C ALA A 154 -5.07 3.53 -8.06
N ASP A 155 -4.98 3.47 -6.71
CA ASP A 155 -3.79 3.83 -5.95
C ASP A 155 -2.90 2.62 -5.61
N PHE A 156 -3.37 1.39 -5.89
CA PHE A 156 -2.68 0.16 -5.52
C PHE A 156 -1.25 0.07 -6.06
N GLY A 157 -1.06 0.36 -7.36
CA GLY A 157 0.25 0.26 -8.00
C GLY A 157 1.31 1.14 -7.32
N PHE A 158 0.94 2.36 -6.94
CA PHE A 158 1.83 3.27 -6.23
C PHE A 158 2.24 2.72 -4.86
N GLN A 159 1.32 2.12 -4.11
CA GLN A 159 1.63 1.59 -2.77
C GLN A 159 2.49 0.33 -2.79
N VAL A 160 2.33 -0.50 -3.80
CA VAL A 160 3.16 -1.69 -3.99
C VAL A 160 4.58 -1.28 -4.37
N ASP A 161 4.72 -0.33 -5.29
CA ASP A 161 6.02 0.12 -5.80
C ASP A 161 6.79 1.00 -4.80
N ASP A 162 6.10 1.84 -4.02
CA ASP A 162 6.76 2.82 -3.16
C ASP A 162 7.13 2.29 -1.76
N GLY A 163 6.43 1.30 -1.19
CA GLY A 163 6.70 0.84 0.19
C GLY A 163 6.54 1.94 1.28
N MET A 164 5.95 3.09 0.93
CA MET A 164 5.95 4.35 1.69
C MET A 164 4.91 4.40 2.82
N PHE A 165 4.81 3.35 3.63
CA PHE A 165 4.10 3.43 4.93
C PHE A 165 5.03 3.44 6.14
N GLU A 166 6.36 3.33 5.96
CA GLU A 166 7.32 3.46 7.08
C GLU A 166 7.70 4.92 7.43
N GLU A 167 7.33 5.94 6.64
CA GLU A 167 7.85 7.31 6.82
C GLU A 167 6.85 8.35 7.34
N LEU A 168 5.57 7.99 7.53
CA LEU A 168 4.54 8.95 7.98
C LEU A 168 4.29 9.00 9.50
N GLU A 169 5.04 8.26 10.31
CA GLU A 169 5.05 8.40 11.78
C GLU A 169 6.18 9.32 12.31
N MET A 170 6.96 9.99 11.45
CA MET A 170 8.09 10.83 11.89
C MET A 170 7.91 12.34 11.65
N TYR A 171 6.69 12.84 11.77
CA TYR A 171 6.47 14.24 12.10
C TYR A 171 6.00 14.31 13.57
N GLU A 172 6.92 14.09 14.51
CA GLU A 172 6.78 14.71 15.82
C GLU A 172 6.77 16.22 15.58
N GLU A 173 5.63 16.86 15.82
CA GLU A 173 5.52 18.31 15.82
C GLU A 173 6.53 18.86 16.84
N ASP A 174 7.58 19.52 16.33
CA ASP A 174 8.44 20.42 17.12
C ASP A 174 7.52 21.37 17.92
N PRO A 175 7.57 21.39 19.26
CA PRO A 175 6.79 22.35 20.03
C PRO A 175 7.47 23.73 19.94
N VAL A 176 7.29 24.42 18.82
CA VAL A 176 7.62 25.86 18.70
C VAL A 176 6.48 26.67 19.32
N LEU A 177 6.34 26.57 20.64
CA LEU A 177 5.61 27.54 21.45
C LEU A 177 6.33 27.76 22.79
N ALA A 178 7.44 28.50 22.72
CA ALA A 178 7.97 29.22 23.88
C ALA A 178 8.46 30.60 23.44
N GLN A 179 7.51 31.51 23.16
CA GLN A 179 7.83 32.93 23.20
C GLN A 179 7.90 33.37 24.68
N ALA A 180 9.00 34.05 24.97
CA ALA A 180 9.56 34.33 26.30
C ALA A 180 8.75 35.29 27.18
N PRO A 181 9.04 35.35 28.50
CA PRO A 181 8.83 36.56 29.28
C PRO A 181 10.15 37.31 29.55
N VAL A 182 10.20 38.53 29.00
CA VAL A 182 10.66 39.82 29.57
C VAL A 182 12.00 39.88 30.36
N ASN A 183 12.93 40.73 29.89
CA ASN A 183 13.47 41.85 30.68
C ASN A 183 14.35 42.77 29.81
N SER A 184 13.74 43.86 29.34
CA SER A 184 14.46 45.06 28.91
C SER A 184 14.90 45.83 30.16
N PHE A 185 16.21 45.89 30.42
CA PHE A 185 16.79 46.91 31.27
C PHE A 185 17.93 47.57 30.50
N GLU A 186 17.67 48.80 30.08
CA GLU A 186 18.67 49.81 29.80
C GLU A 186 19.63 49.88 31.00
N ALA A 187 20.86 49.40 30.83
CA ALA A 187 21.99 49.82 31.64
C ALA A 187 23.29 49.52 30.89
N GLN A 188 24.06 50.59 30.66
CA GLN A 188 25.48 50.60 30.29
C GLN A 188 25.84 50.54 28.80
N GLU A 189 25.25 51.45 28.01
CA GLU A 189 26.10 52.33 27.21
C GLU A 189 26.95 53.16 28.19
N GLY A 190 28.24 52.85 28.32
CA GLY A 190 29.10 53.58 29.25
C GLY A 190 30.34 52.83 29.72
N ALA A 191 30.95 52.00 28.87
CA ALA A 191 32.29 51.50 29.11
C ALA A 191 33.00 51.20 27.79
N LEU A 192 33.55 52.27 27.21
CA LEU A 192 34.93 52.28 26.70
C LEU A 192 35.19 51.32 25.54
N SER A 193 35.19 51.77 24.28
CA SER A 193 36.19 52.72 23.76
C SER A 193 37.61 52.49 24.33
N ALA A 194 38.05 51.23 24.43
CA ALA A 194 39.42 50.90 24.83
C ALA A 194 39.85 49.49 24.39
N ALA A 195 39.61 49.08 23.14
CA ALA A 195 40.32 47.96 22.52
C ALA A 195 40.12 47.92 20.98
N GLU A 196 40.18 49.07 20.31
CA GLU A 196 40.88 49.09 19.03
C GLU A 196 42.35 48.74 19.29
N GLU A 197 43.01 48.09 18.32
CA GLU A 197 44.40 47.61 18.33
C GLU A 197 44.67 46.25 18.99
N ARG A 198 44.46 45.18 18.21
CA ARG A 198 45.21 43.91 18.12
C ARG A 198 44.25 42.94 17.39
N THR A 199 44.42 42.49 16.15
CA THR A 199 45.64 42.21 15.40
C THR A 199 45.22 41.86 13.97
N ILE A 200 45.43 42.77 13.02
CA ILE A 200 45.53 42.43 11.58
C ILE A 200 47.01 42.15 11.31
N ARG A 201 47.39 40.87 11.31
CA ARG A 201 48.65 40.28 10.76
C ARG A 201 48.60 38.79 11.12
N SER A 202 48.60 37.84 10.20
CA SER A 202 49.71 37.56 9.30
C SER A 202 49.39 36.34 8.42
N LYS A 203 49.57 36.49 7.10
CA LYS A 203 50.14 35.56 6.10
C LYS A 203 50.02 34.04 6.33
N SER A 204 49.60 33.30 5.29
CA SER A 204 50.55 32.64 4.37
C SER A 204 49.90 31.55 3.48
N ASN A 205 50.07 31.75 2.16
CA ASN A 205 50.10 30.80 1.05
C ASN A 205 50.16 29.28 1.33
N LYS A 206 49.44 28.52 0.48
CA LYS A 206 49.93 27.47 -0.46
C LYS A 206 48.73 26.91 -1.27
N MET A 207 48.60 27.24 -2.56
CA MET A 207 49.00 26.44 -3.74
C MET A 207 48.15 25.17 -4.01
N LEU A 208 47.25 25.27 -5.00
CA LEU A 208 46.85 24.21 -5.97
C LEU A 208 48.07 23.78 -6.85
N PRO A 209 48.05 22.81 -7.80
CA PRO A 209 46.98 21.88 -8.30
C PRO A 209 47.45 20.41 -8.60
N TRP A 210 46.52 19.48 -8.90
CA TRP A 210 46.74 18.29 -9.78
C TRP A 210 45.36 17.76 -10.24
N VAL A 211 44.80 18.24 -11.36
CA VAL A 211 44.86 17.70 -12.74
C VAL A 211 44.27 16.29 -12.91
N VAL A 212 42.99 16.28 -13.32
CA VAL A 212 42.40 15.60 -14.49
C VAL A 212 43.04 14.25 -14.91
N SER A 213 42.35 13.13 -14.65
CA SER A 213 42.50 11.91 -15.47
C SER A 213 41.48 10.78 -15.19
N ILE A 214 40.18 10.98 -15.42
CA ILE A 214 39.23 9.86 -15.60
C ILE A 214 38.11 10.27 -16.59
N PHE A 215 38.44 10.44 -17.87
CA PHE A 215 37.42 10.61 -18.93
C PHE A 215 37.82 9.95 -20.26
N GLY A 216 38.72 8.97 -20.24
CA GLY A 216 39.36 8.44 -21.45
C GLY A 216 39.43 6.92 -21.57
N LEU A 217 38.53 6.14 -20.94
CA LEU A 217 38.63 4.67 -20.99
C LEU A 217 37.31 3.90 -21.17
N ILE A 218 36.29 4.50 -21.78
CA ILE A 218 35.08 3.78 -22.23
C ILE A 218 34.75 4.18 -23.69
N LEU A 219 35.76 4.13 -24.56
CA LEU A 219 35.57 4.30 -26.02
C LEU A 219 36.32 3.23 -26.84
N VAL A 220 36.68 2.10 -26.22
CA VAL A 220 37.44 1.02 -26.88
C VAL A 220 36.61 -0.27 -27.05
N LEU A 221 35.39 -0.36 -26.50
CA LEU A 221 34.55 -1.56 -26.67
C LEU A 221 33.61 -1.52 -27.89
N PHE A 222 33.59 -0.44 -28.67
CA PHE A 222 32.69 -0.32 -29.84
C PHE A 222 33.29 -0.78 -31.18
N VAL A 223 34.48 -1.40 -31.19
CA VAL A 223 35.18 -1.78 -32.44
C VAL A 223 35.26 -3.30 -32.66
N ILE A 224 34.74 -4.15 -31.76
CA ILE A 224 34.91 -5.62 -31.87
C ILE A 224 33.66 -6.36 -32.41
N THR A 225 32.59 -5.67 -32.80
CA THR A 225 31.40 -6.28 -33.44
C THR A 225 31.24 -5.94 -34.92
N LEU A 226 32.34 -5.60 -35.61
CA LEU A 226 32.44 -5.78 -37.05
C LEU A 226 33.58 -6.76 -37.31
N ILE A 227 33.31 -7.78 -38.13
CA ILE A 227 34.13 -8.97 -38.41
C ILE A 227 33.82 -10.14 -37.48
N GLN A 228 32.62 -10.72 -37.64
CA GLN A 228 32.43 -12.16 -37.83
C GLN A 228 31.06 -12.45 -38.45
#